data_AF-A0A1D7XVE1-F1
#
_entry.id   AF-A0A1D7XVE1-F1
#
_cell.length_a   1.000
_cell.length_b   1.000
_cell.length_c   1.000
_cell.angle_alpha   90.00
_cell.angle_beta   90.00
_cell.angle_gamma   90.00
#
_symmetry.space_group_name_H-M   'P 1'
#
loop_
_entity.id
_entity.type
_entity.pdbx_description
1 polymer ?
#
loop_
_entity_poly.entity_id
_entity_poly.type
_entity_poly.pdbx_seq_one_letter_code
_entity_poly.pdbx_strand_id
1 'polypeptide(L)'
;MEVKELYDLVTKDFDDKIPLENIHPLHKAMLEECCENALNNPQKVESQDTLKYAVQIAFFTCIETLRGTLKAGLEFADTVNLNYRNQSFTITKDSPFLKD
;
A
#
# COMPACT_ATOMS: atom_id res chain seq x y z
N MET A 1 10.07 17.25 5.70
CA MET A 1 9.09 16.66 4.77
C MET A 1 8.11 15.90 5.62
N GLU A 2 6.83 16.23 5.50
CA GLU A 2 5.76 15.55 6.22
C GLU A 2 5.30 14.29 5.46
N VAL A 3 4.68 13.35 6.17
CA VAL A 3 4.14 12.10 5.58
C VAL A 3 3.21 12.40 4.41
N LYS A 4 2.32 13.40 4.57
CA LYS A 4 1.39 13.83 3.53
C LYS A 4 2.12 14.32 2.27
N GLU A 5 3.22 15.05 2.43
CA GLU A 5 3.99 15.56 1.29
C GLU A 5 4.65 14.42 0.51
N LEU A 6 5.24 13.45 1.22
CA LEU A 6 5.83 12.27 0.57
C LEU A 6 4.75 11.40 -0.11
N TYR A 7 3.60 11.23 0.53
CA TYR A 7 2.45 10.53 -0.05
C TYR A 7 1.99 11.21 -1.36
N ASP A 8 1.79 12.53 -1.34
CA ASP A 8 1.35 13.30 -2.51
C ASP A 8 2.40 13.20 -3.64
N LEU A 9 3.69 13.17 -3.31
CA LEU A 9 4.77 12.97 -4.28
C LEU A 9 4.79 11.58 -4.90
N VAL A 10 4.61 10.54 -4.10
CA VAL A 10 4.62 9.14 -4.56
C VAL A 10 3.37 8.87 -5.41
N THR A 11 2.22 9.35 -4.98
CA THR A 11 0.94 9.15 -5.70
C THR A 11 0.88 9.89 -7.02
N LYS A 12 1.53 11.05 -7.14
CA LYS A 12 1.65 11.76 -8.41
C LYS A 12 2.33 10.93 -9.51
N ASP A 13 3.32 10.11 -9.15
CA ASP A 13 3.93 9.18 -10.12
C ASP A 13 3.03 7.97 -10.44
N PHE A 14 2.11 7.63 -9.53
CA PHE A 14 1.20 6.52 -9.74
C PHE A 14 0.10 6.87 -10.72
N ASP A 15 -0.38 8.11 -10.82
CA ASP A 15 -1.40 8.49 -11.80
C ASP A 15 -1.01 8.14 -13.26
N ASP A 16 0.29 8.08 -13.57
CA ASP A 16 0.79 7.67 -14.90
C ASP A 16 0.72 6.14 -15.14
N LYS A 17 0.48 5.32 -14.12
CA LYS A 17 0.53 3.84 -14.19
C LYS A 17 -0.63 3.09 -13.51
N ILE A 18 -1.25 3.67 -12.49
CA ILE A 18 -2.33 3.12 -11.68
C ILE A 18 -3.27 4.30 -11.34
N PRO A 19 -4.48 4.37 -11.93
CA PRO A 19 -5.39 5.47 -11.64
C PRO A 19 -5.72 5.53 -10.14
N LEU A 20 -5.39 6.65 -9.48
CA LEU A 20 -5.60 6.83 -8.04
C LEU A 20 -7.07 6.65 -7.62
N GLU A 21 -7.99 6.83 -8.57
CA GLU A 21 -9.45 6.68 -8.44
C GLU A 21 -9.88 5.25 -8.07
N ASN A 22 -9.00 4.26 -8.30
CA ASN A 22 -9.25 2.84 -8.01
C ASN A 22 -8.52 2.34 -6.75
N ILE A 23 -7.87 3.23 -5.99
CA ILE A 23 -7.14 2.85 -4.77
C ILE A 23 -8.14 2.46 -3.68
N HIS A 24 -8.33 1.15 -3.52
CA HIS A 24 -9.01 0.59 -2.35
C HIS A 24 -8.42 1.20 -1.05
N PRO A 25 -9.22 1.57 -0.03
CA PRO A 25 -8.71 2.29 1.14
C PRO A 25 -7.58 1.59 1.90
N LEU A 26 -7.50 0.26 1.80
CA LEU A 26 -6.38 -0.54 2.29
C LEU A 26 -5.04 -0.16 1.62
N HIS A 27 -5.01 0.05 0.30
CA HIS A 27 -3.81 0.50 -0.41
C HIS A 27 -3.32 1.84 0.15
N LYS A 28 -4.25 2.79 0.38
CA LYS A 28 -3.91 4.09 0.98
C LYS A 28 -3.28 3.91 2.36
N ALA A 29 -3.92 3.13 3.23
CA ALA A 29 -3.42 2.90 4.59
C ALA A 29 -2.01 2.28 4.60
N MET A 30 -1.75 1.35 3.67
CA MET A 30 -0.43 0.74 3.48
C MET A 30 0.61 1.72 2.92
N LEU A 31 0.22 2.55 1.95
CA LEU A 31 1.12 3.53 1.37
C LEU A 31 1.51 4.62 2.37
N GLU A 32 0.56 5.06 3.21
CA GLU A 32 0.82 5.97 4.34
C GLU A 32 1.81 5.34 5.34
N GLU A 33 1.66 4.05 5.68
CA GLU A 33 2.62 3.35 6.55
C GLU A 33 4.02 3.28 5.90
N CYS A 34 4.09 3.02 4.59
CA CYS A 34 5.36 3.03 3.88
C CYS A 34 6.04 4.41 3.91
N CYS A 35 5.27 5.50 3.77
CA CYS A 35 5.78 6.86 3.88
C CYS A 35 6.28 7.16 5.31
N GLU A 36 5.53 6.77 6.33
CA GLU A 36 5.93 6.90 7.75
C GLU A 36 7.25 6.17 8.02
N ASN A 37 7.37 4.94 7.54
CA ASN A 37 8.59 4.13 7.71
C ASN A 37 9.79 4.73 6.95
N ALA A 38 9.56 5.26 5.75
CA ALA A 38 10.61 5.93 4.98
C ALA A 38 11.10 7.20 5.67
N LEU A 39 10.22 8.04 6.22
CA LEU A 39 10.61 9.27 6.92
C LEU A 39 11.27 9.00 8.27
N ASN A 40 10.87 7.92 8.96
CA ASN A 40 11.46 7.52 10.25
C ASN A 40 12.66 6.56 10.08
N ASN A 41 13.28 6.51 8.89
CA ASN A 41 14.37 5.58 8.61
C ASN A 41 15.59 5.82 9.53
N PRO A 42 16.19 4.77 10.12
CA PRO A 42 17.32 4.92 11.05
C PRO A 42 18.61 5.43 10.37
N GLN A 43 18.71 5.29 9.05
CA GLN A 43 19.84 5.75 8.24
C GLN A 43 19.84 7.26 8.00
N LYS A 44 18.78 7.98 8.41
CA LYS A 44 18.59 9.42 8.21
C LYS A 44 18.74 9.85 6.75
N VAL A 45 18.22 9.03 5.83
CA VAL A 45 18.10 9.39 4.42
C VAL A 45 17.07 10.51 4.30
N GLU A 46 17.47 11.64 3.72
CA GLU A 46 16.62 12.82 3.51
C GLU A 46 16.36 13.12 2.02
N SER A 47 17.09 12.44 1.11
CA SER A 47 16.92 12.59 -0.34
C SER A 47 15.50 12.22 -0.76
N GLN A 48 14.77 13.19 -1.31
CA GLN A 48 13.38 13.00 -1.76
C GLN A 48 13.25 11.85 -2.76
N ASP A 49 14.13 11.77 -3.76
CA ASP A 49 14.07 10.72 -4.78
C ASP A 49 14.31 9.34 -4.18
N THR A 50 15.25 9.24 -3.23
CA THR A 50 15.55 7.99 -2.54
C THR A 50 14.39 7.55 -1.64
N LEU A 51 13.78 8.49 -0.90
CA LEU A 51 12.62 8.23 -0.07
C LEU A 51 11.42 7.78 -0.93
N LYS A 52 11.16 8.48 -2.04
CA LYS A 52 10.09 8.13 -2.99
C LYS A 52 10.27 6.71 -3.52
N TYR A 53 11.49 6.37 -3.95
CA TYR A 53 11.82 5.05 -4.47
C TYR A 53 11.69 3.96 -3.39
N ALA A 54 12.13 4.23 -2.17
CA ALA A 54 12.00 3.31 -1.05
C ALA A 54 10.53 3.00 -0.72
N VAL A 55 9.67 4.04 -0.69
CA VAL A 55 8.23 3.88 -0.49
C VAL A 55 7.62 3.00 -1.58
N GLN A 56 7.94 3.27 -2.85
CA GLN A 56 7.42 2.50 -3.98
C GLN A 56 7.79 1.02 -3.86
N ILE A 57 9.06 0.70 -3.60
CA ILE A 57 9.51 -0.69 -3.43
C ILE A 57 8.79 -1.36 -2.26
N ALA A 58 8.75 -0.70 -1.10
CA ALA A 58 8.12 -1.25 0.09
C ALA A 58 6.64 -1.54 -0.16
N PHE A 59 5.92 -0.57 -0.73
CA PHE A 59 4.51 -0.69 -1.04
C PHE A 59 4.24 -1.86 -2.01
N PHE A 60 4.94 -1.92 -3.15
CA PHE A 60 4.77 -2.99 -4.13
C PHE A 60 5.12 -4.37 -3.57
N THR A 61 6.15 -4.47 -2.74
CA THR A 61 6.52 -5.75 -2.12
C THR A 61 5.45 -6.22 -1.14
N CYS A 62 4.96 -5.32 -0.28
CA CYS A 62 3.96 -5.64 0.73
C CYS A 62 2.60 -5.94 0.11
N ILE A 63 2.16 -5.16 -0.88
CA ILE A 63 0.84 -5.34 -1.50
C ILE A 63 0.73 -6.67 -2.23
N GLU A 64 1.76 -7.07 -2.98
CA GLU A 64 1.76 -8.34 -3.71
C GLU A 64 1.80 -9.53 -2.75
N THR A 65 2.59 -9.42 -1.68
CA THR A 65 2.62 -10.45 -0.62
C THR A 65 1.26 -10.61 0.05
N LEU A 66 0.60 -9.49 0.37
CA LEU A 66 -0.73 -9.50 0.96
C LEU A 66 -1.77 -10.07 -0.01
N ARG A 67 -1.76 -9.67 -1.29
CA ARG A 67 -2.63 -10.22 -2.34
C ARG A 67 -2.47 -11.73 -2.45
N GLY A 68 -1.24 -12.24 -2.53
CA GLY A 68 -0.97 -13.68 -2.56
C GLY A 68 -1.51 -14.41 -1.33
N THR A 69 -1.30 -13.84 -0.14
CA THR A 69 -1.81 -14.41 1.12
C THR A 69 -3.34 -14.44 1.15
N LEU A 70 -4.01 -13.37 0.71
CA LEU A 70 -5.47 -13.29 0.65
C LEU A 70 -6.05 -14.25 -0.39
N LYS A 71 -5.44 -14.33 -1.58
CA LYS A 71 -5.82 -15.27 -2.65
C LYS A 71 -5.77 -16.71 -2.10
N ALA A 72 -4.69 -17.11 -1.44
CA ALA A 72 -4.55 -18.43 -0.84
C ALA A 72 -5.57 -18.68 0.28
N GLY A 73 -5.80 -17.70 1.18
CA GLY A 73 -6.79 -17.84 2.25
C GLY A 73 -8.22 -18.02 1.73
N LEU A 74 -8.57 -17.31 0.65
CA LEU A 74 -9.87 -17.40 0.00
C LEU A 74 -10.08 -18.71 -0.76
N GLU A 75 -9.05 -19.52 -1.02
CA GLU A 75 -9.28 -20.88 -1.55
C GLU A 75 -10.12 -21.74 -0.59
N PHE A 76 -10.04 -21.46 0.71
CA PHE A 76 -10.66 -22.24 1.78
C PHE A 76 -11.79 -21.49 2.52
N ALA A 77 -12.06 -20.24 2.15
CA ALA A 77 -13.07 -19.39 2.80
C ALA A 77 -13.79 -18.49 1.79
N ASP A 78 -15.03 -18.09 2.10
CA ASP A 78 -15.79 -17.17 1.24
C ASP A 78 -15.32 -15.71 1.37
N THR A 79 -14.83 -15.35 2.56
CA THR A 79 -14.38 -14.00 2.89
C THR A 79 -13.18 -14.02 3.83
N VAL A 80 -12.32 -13.02 3.71
CA VAL A 80 -11.28 -12.70 4.70
C VAL A 80 -11.57 -11.33 5.30
N ASN A 81 -11.60 -11.24 6.63
CA ASN A 81 -11.70 -9.97 7.35
C ASN A 81 -10.31 -9.54 7.80
N LEU A 82 -9.80 -8.46 7.19
CA LEU A 82 -8.51 -7.87 7.53
C LEU A 82 -8.72 -6.68 8.46
N ASN A 83 -8.13 -6.73 9.65
CA ASN A 83 -8.04 -5.58 10.53
C ASN A 83 -6.67 -4.93 10.38
N TYR A 84 -6.62 -3.69 9.92
CA TYR A 84 -5.39 -2.99 9.61
C TYR A 84 -5.52 -1.49 9.90
N ARG A 85 -4.57 -0.94 10.68
CA ARG A 85 -4.55 0.48 11.11
C ARG A 85 -5.91 1.00 11.61
N ASN A 86 -6.55 0.26 12.53
CA ASN A 86 -7.86 0.57 13.10
C ASN A 86 -9.04 0.59 12.10
N GLN A 87 -8.83 0.04 10.90
CA GLN A 87 -9.86 -0.14 9.88
C GLN A 87 -10.09 -1.64 9.67
N SER A 88 -11.31 -2.00 9.28
CA SER A 88 -11.67 -3.38 8.95
C SER A 88 -12.08 -3.47 7.49
N PHE A 89 -11.53 -4.43 6.77
CA PHE A 89 -11.76 -4.67 5.35
C PHE A 89 -12.26 -6.10 5.16
N THR A 90 -13.45 -6.25 4.59
CA THR A 90 -13.97 -7.55 4.16
C THR A 90 -13.61 -7.77 2.70
N ILE A 91 -12.76 -8.77 2.45
CA ILE A 91 -12.29 -9.12 1.12
C ILE A 91 -12.95 -10.42 0.69
N THR A 92 -13.61 -10.40 -0.47
CA THR A 92 -14.17 -11.57 -1.15
C THR A 92 -13.28 -11.97 -2.33
N LYS A 93 -13.54 -13.15 -2.92
CA LYS A 93 -12.87 -13.63 -4.14
C LYS A 93 -12.94 -12.65 -5.32
N ASP A 94 -14.05 -11.92 -5.42
CA ASP A 94 -14.30 -10.96 -6.50
C ASP A 94 -13.80 -9.54 -6.21
N SER A 95 -13.14 -9.34 -5.06
CA SER A 95 -12.67 -8.03 -4.65
C SER A 95 -11.71 -7.43 -5.68
N PRO A 96 -11.94 -6.18 -6.15
CA PRO A 96 -11.01 -5.48 -7.02
C PRO A 96 -9.59 -5.38 -6.45
N PHE A 97 -9.44 -5.44 -5.13
CA PHE A 97 -8.15 -5.43 -4.44
C PHE A 97 -7.21 -6.58 -4.84
N LEU A 98 -7.79 -7.71 -5.27
CA LEU A 98 -7.04 -8.91 -5.67
C LEU A 98 -6.61 -8.90 -7.13
N LYS A 99 -7.04 -7.90 -7.92
CA LYS A 99 -6.64 -7.75 -9.32
C LYS A 99 -5.25 -7.11 -9.39
N ASP A 100 -4.46 -7.56 -10.35
CA ASP A 100 -3.07 -7.12 -10.56
C ASP A 100 -3.04 -5.66 -11.06
#